data_AF-A0A161SC24-F1
#
_entry.id   AF-A0A161SC24-F1
#
_cell.length_a   1.000
_cell.length_b   1.000
_cell.length_c   1.000
_cell.angle_alpha   90.00
_cell.angle_beta   90.00
_cell.angle_gamma   90.00
#
_symmetry.space_group_name_H-M   'P 1'
#
loop_
_entity.id
_entity.type
_entity.pdbx_description
1 polymer ?
#
loop_
_entity_poly.entity_id
_entity_poly.type
_entity_poly.pdbx_seq_one_letter_code
_entity_poly.pdbx_strand_id
1 'polypeptide(L)'
;MTPLISLILVFITQIIGYIFFYRKGIKGWRYTLFIMLLLLCILILPGAFISAYFNNDELNNPRCGMVDLGMYMFFWMFGVGGLLLIHLLFWGVNKLKGHK
;
A
#
# COMPACT_ATOMS: atom_id res chain seq x y z
N MET A 1 11.09 3.13 11.71
CA MET A 1 9.78 2.58 11.30
C MET A 1 10.03 1.32 10.49
N THR A 2 9.33 0.21 10.71
CA THR A 2 9.56 -1.02 9.94
C THR A 2 8.69 -1.07 8.68
N PRO A 3 9.05 -1.89 7.67
CA PRO A 3 8.22 -2.08 6.47
C PRO A 3 6.80 -2.55 6.82
N LEU A 4 6.68 -3.45 7.80
CA LEU A 4 5.41 -3.95 8.30
C LEU A 4 4.53 -2.85 8.92
N ILE A 5 5.09 -2.01 9.80
CA ILE A 5 4.36 -0.90 10.42
C ILE A 5 3.85 0.07 9.34
N SER A 6 4.66 0.31 8.31
CA SER A 6 4.29 1.19 7.20
C SER A 6 3.12 0.64 6.39
N LEU A 7 3.10 -0.67 6.12
CA LEU A 7 1.95 -1.32 5.48
C LEU A 7 0.67 -1.22 6.34
N ILE A 8 0.78 -1.45 7.65
CA ILE A 8 -0.35 -1.31 8.56
C ILE A 8 -0.92 0.11 8.49
N LEU A 9 -0.06 1.14 8.50
CA LEU A 9 -0.49 2.53 8.37
C LEU A 9 -1.18 2.79 7.04
N VAL A 10 -0.64 2.27 5.92
CA VAL A 10 -1.28 2.37 4.60
C VAL A 10 -2.69 1.76 4.60
N PHE A 11 -2.87 0.58 5.20
CA PHE A 11 -4.18 -0.06 5.29
C PHE A 11 -5.15 0.74 6.17
N ILE A 12 -4.69 1.23 7.32
CA ILE A 12 -5.49 2.10 8.19
C ILE A 12 -5.92 3.36 7.43
N THR A 13 -5.00 4.00 6.70
CA THR A 13 -5.32 5.18 5.88
C THR A 13 -6.37 4.86 4.81
N GLN A 14 -6.26 3.72 4.13
CA GLN A 14 -7.25 3.30 3.15
C GLN A 14 -8.63 3.09 3.80
N ILE A 15 -8.69 2.35 4.91
CA ILE A 15 -9.94 2.05 5.62
C ILE A 15 -10.60 3.33 6.16
N ILE A 16 -9.83 4.18 6.84
CA ILE A 16 -10.35 5.45 7.40
C ILE A 16 -10.81 6.37 6.28
N GLY A 17 -9.98 6.54 5.23
CA GLY A 17 -10.35 7.32 4.06
C GLY A 17 -11.65 6.79 3.45
N TYR A 18 -11.79 5.46 3.40
CA TYR A 18 -12.99 4.84 2.86
C TYR A 18 -14.24 5.19 3.64
N ILE A 19 -14.19 5.05 4.95
CA ILE A 19 -15.32 5.37 5.84
C ILE A 19 -15.63 6.87 5.78
N PHE A 20 -14.61 7.72 5.82
CA PHE A 20 -14.77 9.17 5.88
C PHE A 20 -15.41 9.74 4.61
N PHE A 21 -14.84 9.43 3.44
CA PHE A 21 -15.37 9.96 2.18
C PHE A 21 -16.69 9.31 1.79
N TYR A 22 -16.95 8.07 2.23
CA TYR A 22 -18.27 7.45 2.09
C TYR A 22 -19.34 8.22 2.86
N ARG A 23 -19.08 8.58 4.12
CA ARG A 23 -19.99 9.41 4.93
C ARG A 23 -20.27 10.78 4.32
N LYS A 24 -19.29 11.35 3.60
CA LYS A 24 -19.46 12.64 2.90
C LYS A 24 -20.16 12.53 1.54
N GLY A 25 -20.50 11.33 1.06
CA GLY A 25 -21.22 11.15 -0.21
C GLY A 25 -20.44 11.54 -1.46
N ILE A 26 -19.12 11.76 -1.37
CA ILE A 26 -18.29 12.13 -2.52
C ILE A 26 -18.23 10.93 -3.47
N LYS A 27 -18.22 11.16 -4.77
CA LYS A 27 -18.11 10.10 -5.81
C LYS A 27 -16.69 10.09 -6.41
N GLY A 28 -16.23 8.96 -6.94
CA GLY A 28 -14.94 8.84 -7.64
C GLY A 28 -13.67 8.75 -6.76
N TRP A 29 -13.66 9.34 -5.57
CA TRP A 29 -12.48 9.38 -4.67
C TRP A 29 -11.90 8.01 -4.30
N ARG A 30 -12.72 6.95 -4.34
CA ARG A 30 -12.34 5.57 -3.98
C ARG A 30 -11.17 5.09 -4.84
N TYR A 31 -11.23 5.38 -6.14
CA TYR A 31 -10.21 5.00 -7.10
C TYR A 31 -8.98 5.89 -6.97
N THR A 32 -9.17 7.19 -6.74
CA THR A 32 -8.06 8.13 -6.51
C THR A 32 -7.24 7.74 -5.28
N LEU A 33 -7.90 7.50 -4.14
CA LEU A 33 -7.23 7.09 -2.91
C LEU A 33 -6.55 5.72 -3.08
N PHE A 34 -7.21 4.77 -3.74
CA PHE A 34 -6.63 3.47 -4.04
C PHE A 34 -5.37 3.58 -4.90
N ILE A 35 -5.42 4.30 -6.03
CA ILE A 35 -4.28 4.48 -6.94
C ILE A 35 -3.13 5.20 -6.23
N MET A 36 -3.41 6.22 -5.42
CA MET A 36 -2.39 6.94 -4.66
C MET A 36 -1.65 6.01 -3.69
N LEU A 37 -2.37 5.21 -2.91
CA LEU A 37 -1.76 4.25 -1.98
C LEU A 37 -1.08 3.09 -2.70
N LEU A 38 -1.61 2.68 -3.86
CA LEU A 38 -1.01 1.65 -4.71
C LEU A 38 0.35 2.08 -5.23
N LEU A 39 0.46 3.29 -5.79
CA LEU A 39 1.74 3.84 -6.27
C LEU A 39 2.73 4.01 -5.11
N LEU A 40 2.24 4.40 -3.93
CA LEU A 40 3.05 4.48 -2.73
C LEU A 40 3.64 3.11 -2.35
N CYS A 41 2.85 2.03 -2.39
CA CYS A 41 3.32 0.68 -2.11
C CYS A 41 4.23 0.09 -3.20
N ILE A 42 4.00 0.38 -4.48
CA ILE A 42 4.77 -0.22 -5.58
C ILE A 42 6.10 0.50 -5.80
N LEU A 43 6.12 1.83 -5.73
CA LEU A 43 7.26 2.64 -6.16
C LEU A 43 7.99 3.28 -4.98
N ILE A 44 7.25 3.94 -4.08
CA ILE A 44 7.84 4.84 -3.09
C ILE A 44 8.40 4.07 -1.89
N LEU A 45 7.57 3.25 -1.24
CA LEU A 45 7.96 2.55 -0.01
C LEU A 45 9.12 1.56 -0.20
N PRO A 46 9.15 0.71 -1.24
CA PRO A 46 10.27 -0.21 -1.44
C PRO A 46 11.60 0.53 -1.58
N GLY A 47 11.66 1.55 -2.45
CA GLY A 47 12.86 2.35 -2.66
C GLY A 47 13.29 3.13 -1.43
N ALA A 48 12.34 3.71 -0.69
CA ALA A 48 12.62 4.42 0.55
C ALA A 48 13.21 3.49 1.63
N PHE A 49 12.73 2.26 1.73
CA PHE A 49 13.26 1.30 2.69
C PHE A 49 14.59 0.68 2.27
N ILE A 50 14.78 0.41 0.98
CA ILE A 50 16.07 -0.07 0.46
C ILE A 50 17.15 0.98 0.75
N SER A 51 16.91 2.25 0.43
CA SER A 51 17.86 3.33 0.72
C SER A 51 18.10 3.56 2.22
N ALA A 52 17.07 3.42 3.06
CA ALA A 52 17.19 3.63 4.50
C ALA A 52 17.91 2.50 5.25
N TYR A 53 17.67 1.24 4.87
CA TYR A 53 18.29 0.08 5.54
C TYR A 53 19.68 -0.25 5.03
N PHE A 54 19.96 0.05 3.76
CA PHE A 54 21.20 -0.34 3.10
C PHE A 54 22.03 0.90 2.74
N ASN A 55 22.28 1.73 3.75
CA ASN A 55 23.03 2.99 3.60
C ASN A 55 24.42 2.76 2.98
N ASN A 56 24.92 3.81 2.31
CA ASN A 56 25.89 3.83 1.21
C ASN A 56 27.33 3.31 1.45
N ASP A 57 27.66 2.69 2.59
CA ASP A 57 29.05 2.27 2.89
C ASP A 57 29.49 0.97 2.19
N GLU A 58 28.55 0.22 1.60
CA GLU A 58 28.86 -0.98 0.80
C GLU A 58 28.66 -0.77 -0.71
N LEU A 59 28.57 0.47 -1.22
CA LEU A 59 28.46 0.73 -2.67
C LEU A 59 29.68 0.20 -3.46
N ASN A 60 30.80 -0.09 -2.79
CA ASN A 60 32.01 -0.64 -3.37
C ASN A 60 32.08 -2.18 -3.34
N ASN A 61 31.10 -2.87 -2.73
CA ASN A 61 30.99 -4.32 -2.77
C ASN A 61 29.79 -4.73 -3.62
N PRO A 62 29.89 -5.74 -4.49
CA PRO A 62 28.75 -6.21 -5.27
C PRO A 62 27.67 -6.73 -4.34
N ARG A 63 26.65 -5.91 -4.07
CA ARG A 63 25.50 -6.31 -3.27
C ARG A 63 24.66 -7.31 -4.06
N CYS A 64 24.27 -8.38 -3.39
CA CYS A 64 23.34 -9.35 -3.94
C CYS A 64 21.94 -8.70 -4.03
N GLY A 65 21.44 -8.46 -5.25
CA GLY A 65 20.13 -7.87 -5.51
C GLY A 65 18.93 -8.69 -5.00
N MET A 66 19.16 -9.85 -4.37
CA MET A 66 18.14 -10.69 -3.77
C MET A 66 17.43 -10.00 -2.59
N VAL A 67 18.14 -9.16 -1.83
CA VAL A 67 17.57 -8.42 -0.69
C VAL A 67 16.62 -7.32 -1.17
N ASP A 68 17.02 -6.57 -2.19
CA ASP A 68 16.19 -5.55 -2.83
C ASP A 68 14.93 -6.19 -3.44
N LEU A 69 15.11 -7.29 -4.17
CA LEU A 69 14.00 -8.07 -4.72
C LEU A 69 13.05 -8.54 -3.62
N GLY A 70 13.57 -9.01 -2.49
CA GLY A 70 12.76 -9.41 -1.33
C GLY A 70 11.91 -8.26 -0.80
N MET A 71 12.47 -7.06 -0.73
CA MET A 71 11.74 -5.86 -0.31
C MET A 71 10.63 -5.46 -1.29
N TYR A 72 10.91 -5.47 -2.59
CA TYR A 72 9.88 -5.23 -3.61
C TYR A 72 8.77 -6.28 -3.55
N MET A 73 9.13 -7.57 -3.49
CA MET A 73 8.18 -8.68 -3.41
C MET A 73 7.29 -8.60 -2.17
N PHE A 74 7.86 -8.21 -1.01
CA PHE A 74 7.10 -8.02 0.22
C PHE A 74 6.01 -6.94 0.06
N PHE A 75 6.36 -5.76 -0.44
CA PHE A 75 5.40 -4.68 -0.66
C PHE A 75 4.40 -5.00 -1.77
N TRP A 76 4.80 -5.74 -2.80
CA TRP A 76 3.89 -6.15 -3.87
C TRP A 76 2.88 -7.19 -3.37
N MET A 77 3.34 -8.28 -2.76
CA MET A 77 2.43 -9.33 -2.30
C MET A 77 1.50 -8.83 -1.18
N PHE A 78 2.06 -8.24 -0.13
CA PHE A 78 1.27 -7.84 1.03
C PHE A 78 0.62 -6.48 0.86
N GLY A 79 1.35 -5.48 0.34
CA GLY A 79 0.81 -4.14 0.12
C GLY A 79 -0.24 -4.10 -0.98
N VAL A 80 0.11 -4.48 -2.21
CA VAL A 80 -0.85 -4.46 -3.34
C VAL A 80 -1.99 -5.46 -3.10
N GLY A 81 -1.68 -6.67 -2.65
CA GLY A 81 -2.68 -7.68 -2.32
C GLY A 81 -3.66 -7.20 -1.23
N GLY A 82 -3.15 -6.63 -0.15
CA GLY A 82 -3.96 -6.07 0.93
C GLY A 82 -4.82 -4.90 0.49
N LEU A 83 -4.25 -3.95 -0.27
CA LEU A 83 -4.98 -2.80 -0.80
C LEU A 83 -6.14 -3.23 -1.71
N LEU A 84 -5.91 -4.23 -2.58
CA LEU A 84 -6.93 -4.79 -3.46
C LEU A 84 -8.03 -5.46 -2.66
N LEU A 85 -7.68 -6.27 -1.67
CA LEU A 85 -8.65 -6.97 -0.82
C LEU A 85 -9.56 -5.98 -0.08
N ILE A 86 -8.99 -4.93 0.51
CA ILE A 86 -9.76 -3.86 1.18
C ILE A 86 -10.68 -3.14 0.17
N HIS A 87 -10.19 -2.83 -1.03
CA HIS A 87 -10.98 -2.19 -2.09
C HIS A 87 -12.17 -3.04 -2.52
N LEU A 88 -11.94 -4.33 -2.78
CA LEU A 88 -12.98 -5.26 -3.20
C LEU A 88 -14.00 -5.52 -2.10
N LEU A 89 -13.57 -5.70 -0.84
CA LEU A 89 -14.47 -5.87 0.30
C LEU A 89 -15.38 -4.66 0.48
N PHE A 90 -14.82 -3.45 0.43
CA PHE A 90 -15.60 -2.22 0.55
C PHE A 90 -16.62 -2.07 -0.59
N TRP A 91 -16.21 -2.39 -1.82
CA TRP A 91 -17.11 -2.37 -2.96
C TRP A 91 -18.23 -3.42 -2.84
N GLY A 92 -17.89 -4.66 -2.47
CA GLY A 92 -18.83 -5.76 -2.27
C GLY A 92 -19.88 -5.45 -1.20
N VAL A 93 -19.44 -4.95 -0.03
CA VAL A 93 -20.35 -4.56 1.07
C VAL A 93 -21.31 -3.45 0.63
N ASN A 94 -20.82 -2.45 -0.09
CA ASN A 94 -21.68 -1.35 -0.56
C ASN A 94 -22.67 -1.80 -1.63
N LYS A 95 -22.27 -2.73 -2.51
CA LYS A 95 -23.16 -3.30 -3.52
C LYS A 95 -24.28 -4.13 -2.88
N LEU A 96 -23.97 -4.90 -1.83
CA LEU A 96 -24.96 -5.68 -1.08
C LEU A 96 -25.93 -4.79 -0.30
N LYS A 97 -25.46 -3.68 0.27
CA LYS A 97 -26.33 -2.72 0.99
C LYS A 97 -27.25 -1.90 0.09
N GLY A 98 -26.87 -1.66 -1.17
CA GLY A 98 -27.70 -0.93 -2.14
C GLY A 98 -28.83 -1.76 -2.77
N HIS A 99 -28.97 -3.03 -2.42
CA HIS A 99 -30.03 -3.94 -2.88
C HIS A 99 -31.19 -4.09 -1.86
N LYS A 100 -31.22 -3.26 -0.82
CA LYS A 100 -32.37 -3.04 0.08
C LYS A 100 -32.85 -1.61 -0.06
#